data_AF-A0A9D2PBZ0-F1
#
_entry.id   AF-A0A9D2PBZ0-F1
#
_cell.length_a   1.000
_cell.length_b   1.000
_cell.length_c   1.000
_cell.angle_alpha   90.00
_cell.angle_beta   90.00
_cell.angle_gamma   90.00
#
_symmetry.space_group_name_H-M   'P 1'
#
loop_
_entity.id
_entity.type
_entity.pdbx_description
1 polymer ?
#
loop_
_entity_poly.entity_id
_entity_poly.type
_entity_poly.pdbx_seq_one_letter_code
_entity_poly.pdbx_strand_id
1 'polypeptide(L)' 'MKCPKCEKDMQAGFLQAGNIIAFNKTRHKISLNPKDKDDVMIARKSFTSTDFHGYICKECGLVVFDYKSALSRF' A
#
# COMPACT_ATOMS: atom_id res chain seq x y z
N MET A 1 3.97 -16.75 -2.03
CA MET A 1 2.59 -16.54 -1.54
C MET A 1 1.61 -16.91 -2.67
N LYS A 2 0.50 -17.57 -2.35
CA LYS A 2 -0.61 -17.76 -3.30
C LYS A 2 -1.54 -16.55 -3.27
N CYS A 3 -2.03 -16.12 -4.43
CA CYS A 3 -2.93 -14.98 -4.55
C CYS A 3 -4.28 -15.28 -3.90
N PRO A 4 -4.76 -14.48 -2.95
CA PRO A 4 -6.04 -14.74 -2.29
C PRO A 4 -7.26 -14.55 -3.20
N LYS A 5 -7.09 -13.98 -4.40
CA LYS A 5 -8.17 -13.75 -5.38
C LYS A 5 -8.27 -14.83 -6.45
N CYS A 6 -7.14 -15.34 -6.95
CA CYS A 6 -7.11 -16.28 -8.08
C CYS A 6 -6.23 -17.51 -7.86
N GLU A 7 -5.66 -17.66 -6.66
CA GLU A 7 -4.86 -18.81 -6.22
C GLU A 7 -3.57 -19.08 -7.02
N LYS A 8 -3.21 -18.19 -7.95
CA LYS A 8 -1.93 -18.24 -8.68
C LYS A 8 -0.77 -17.78 -7.81
N ASP A 9 0.45 -18.19 -8.18
CA ASP A 9 1.66 -17.74 -7.49
C ASP A 9 1.88 -16.24 -7.66
N MET A 10 2.29 -15.59 -6.58
CA MET A 10 2.61 -14.16 -6.57
C MET A 10 4.12 -13.95 -6.55
N GLN A 11 4.57 -12.90 -7.23
CA GLN A 11 5.97 -12.47 -7.21
C GLN A 11 6.23 -11.62 -5.95
N ALA A 12 7.26 -11.95 -5.18
CA ALA A 12 7.72 -11.13 -4.07
C ALA A 12 8.49 -9.88 -4.57
N GLY A 13 8.42 -8.80 -3.81
CA GLY A 13 9.14 -7.56 -4.12
C GLY A 13 8.87 -6.45 -3.10
N PHE A 14 8.94 -5.21 -3.57
CA PHE A 14 8.74 -4.01 -2.76
C PHE A 14 7.67 -3.11 -3.38
N LEU A 15 6.73 -2.64 -2.57
CA LEU A 15 5.87 -1.53 -2.91
C LEU A 15 6.57 -0.24 -2.48
N GLN A 16 6.87 0.66 -3.42
CA GLN A 16 7.54 1.91 -3.14
C GLN A 16 6.55 3.07 -3.25
N ALA A 17 6.35 3.77 -2.13
CA ALA A 17 5.43 4.88 -2.00
C ALA A 17 6.19 6.21 -1.97
N GLY A 18 5.67 7.22 -2.68
CA GLY A 18 6.13 8.61 -2.56
C GLY A 18 5.62 9.29 -1.29
N ASN A 19 4.88 10.39 -1.45
CA ASN A 19 4.58 11.31 -0.35
C ASN A 19 3.44 10.85 0.57
N ILE A 20 2.26 10.52 0.03
CA ILE A 20 1.08 10.11 0.80
C ILE A 20 0.40 8.91 0.14
N ILE A 21 0.18 7.86 0.92
CA ILE A 21 -0.73 6.76 0.58
C ILE A 21 -1.73 6.62 1.70
N ALA A 22 -3.02 6.60 1.35
CA ALA A 22 -4.12 6.40 2.28
C ALA A 22 -5.16 5.47 1.66
N PHE A 23 -5.76 4.63 2.50
CA PHE A 23 -6.95 3.88 2.17
C PHE A 23 -8.14 4.62 2.78
N ASN A 24 -8.92 5.28 1.93
CA ASN A 24 -10.04 6.11 2.36
C ASN A 24 -11.37 5.51 1.89
N LYS A 25 -12.40 5.65 2.72
CA LYS A 25 -13.77 5.18 2.43
C LYS A 25 -14.40 5.95 1.28
N THR A 26 -14.02 7.20 1.10
CA THR A 26 -14.50 8.05 0.00
C THR A 26 -13.36 8.58 -0.85
N ARG A 27 -13.61 8.73 -2.15
CA ARG A 27 -12.63 9.34 -3.06
C ARG A 27 -12.57 10.85 -2.79
N HIS A 28 -11.50 11.30 -2.15
CA HIS A 28 -11.26 12.73 -1.96
C HIS A 28 -10.62 13.35 -3.21
N LYS A 29 -11.15 14.48 -3.67
CA LYS A 29 -10.61 15.21 -4.84
C LYS A 29 -9.38 16.08 -4.52
N ILE A 30 -9.22 16.50 -3.27
CA ILE A 30 -8.29 17.59 -2.88
C ILE A 30 -7.25 17.15 -1.84
N SER A 31 -7.63 16.34 -0.85
CA SER A 31 -6.74 15.93 0.24
C SER A 31 -6.93 14.46 0.55
N LEU A 32 -5.82 13.73 0.66
CA LEU A 32 -5.81 12.32 1.07
C LEU A 32 -5.75 12.14 2.59
N ASN A 33 -5.85 13.23 3.38
CA ASN A 33 -5.94 13.12 4.82
C ASN A 33 -7.22 12.38 5.25
N PRO A 34 -7.17 11.56 6.32
CA PRO A 34 -8.33 10.87 6.86
C PRO A 34 -9.43 11.87 7.22
N LYS A 35 -10.67 11.57 6.82
CA LYS A 35 -11.88 12.33 7.19
C LYS A 35 -12.96 11.45 7.80
N ASP A 36 -12.96 10.16 7.49
CA ASP A 36 -13.77 9.15 8.15
C ASP A 36 -12.92 8.42 9.21
N LYS A 37 -13.57 7.91 10.26
CA LYS A 37 -12.93 7.10 11.30
C LYS A 37 -12.34 5.78 10.78
N ASP A 38 -12.87 5.29 9.66
CA ASP A 38 -12.46 4.06 9.00
C ASP A 38 -11.30 4.29 8.00
N ASP A 39 -10.93 5.54 7.74
CA ASP A 39 -9.81 5.89 6.85
C ASP A 39 -8.47 5.50 7.51
N VAL A 40 -7.58 4.89 6.72
CA VAL A 40 -6.26 4.41 7.18
C VAL A 40 -5.16 5.15 6.43
N MET A 41 -4.36 5.92 7.17
CA MET A 41 -3.11 6.48 6.66
C MET A 41 -2.05 5.39 6.59
N ILE A 42 -1.68 4.99 5.37
CA ILE A 42 -0.68 3.93 5.13
C ILE A 42 0.73 4.50 5.19
N ALA A 43 0.95 5.65 4.54
CA ALA A 43 2.24 6.33 4.54
C ALA A 43 2.03 7.84 4.45
N ARG A 44 2.75 8.58 5.28
CA ARG A 44 2.82 10.05 5.23
C ARG A 44 4.25 10.48 5.51
N LYS A 45 4.99 10.84 4.48
CA LYS A 45 6.35 11.37 4.64
C LYS A 45 6.54 12.61 3.79
N SER A 46 7.19 13.61 4.38
CA SER A 46 7.43 14.90 3.74
C SER A 46 8.66 14.89 2.82
N PHE A 47 9.62 13.96 3.04
CA PHE A 47 10.94 13.99 2.37
C PHE A 47 11.54 12.62 1.99
N THR A 48 11.00 11.50 2.45
CA THR A 48 11.53 10.16 2.11
C THR A 48 10.43 9.24 1.60
N SER A 49 10.78 8.28 0.74
CA SER A 49 9.84 7.23 0.34
C SER A 49 9.51 6.32 1.52
N THR A 50 8.35 5.68 1.47
CA THR A 50 8.03 4.55 2.36
C THR A 50 7.96 3.31 1.50
N ASP A 51 8.82 2.34 1.81
CA ASP A 51 8.86 1.08 1.09
C ASP A 51 8.17 0.00 1.95
N PHE A 52 7.50 -0.96 1.33
CA PHE A 52 6.89 -2.11 2.02
C PHE A 52 7.31 -3.38 1.32
N HIS A 53 7.63 -4.43 2.07
CA HIS A 53 7.66 -5.77 1.47
C HIS A 53 6.25 -6.15 1.01
N GLY A 54 6.16 -6.76 -0.17
CA GLY A 54 4.87 -7.17 -0.71
C GLY A 54 4.97 -8.23 -1.78
N TYR A 55 3.80 -8.64 -2.24
CA TYR A 55 3.62 -9.61 -3.29
C TYR A 55 2.69 -9.05 -4.35
N ILE A 56 3.01 -9.24 -5.63
CA ILE A 56 2.16 -8.87 -6.77
C ILE A 56 1.73 -10.11 -7.54
N CYS A 57 0.43 -10.25 -7.75
CA CYS A 57 -0.13 -11.21 -8.67
C CYS A 57 -0.23 -10.56 -10.06
N LYS A 58 0.67 -10.97 -10.97
CA LYS A 58 0.67 -10.44 -12.35
C LYS A 58 -0.52 -10.93 -13.20
N GLU A 59 -1.17 -12.01 -12.79
CA GLU A 59 -2.34 -12.57 -13.47
C GLU A 59 -3.60 -11.74 -13.26
N CYS A 60 -3.87 -11.29 -12.03
CA CYS A 60 -5.12 -10.59 -11.70
C CYS A 60 -4.91 -9.16 -11.18
N GLY A 61 -3.66 -8.68 -11.12
CA GLY A 61 -3.30 -7.32 -10.71
C GLY A 61 -3.37 -7.04 -9.20
N LEU A 62 -3.60 -8.06 -8.36
CA LEU A 62 -3.68 -7.86 -6.91
C LEU A 62 -2.28 -7.66 -6.30
N VAL A 63 -2.14 -6.64 -5.44
CA VAL A 63 -0.95 -6.43 -4.60
C VAL A 63 -1.33 -6.67 -3.14
N VAL A 64 -0.51 -7.42 -2.41
CA VAL A 64 -0.66 -7.69 -0.98
C VAL A 64 0.59 -7.23 -0.26
N PHE A 65 0.44 -6.40 0.77
CA PHE A 65 1.52 -5.91 1.61
C PHE A 65 0.97 -5.60 3.02
N ASP A 66 1.82 -5.71 4.04
CA ASP A 66 1.46 -5.28 5.40
C ASP A 66 1.86 -3.83 5.62
N TYR A 67 0.87 -2.95 5.67
CA TYR A 67 1.10 -1.51 5.82
C TYR A 67 1.62 -1.12 7.21
N LYS A 68 1.58 -2.01 8.21
CA LYS A 68 2.19 -1.77 9.53
C LYS A 68 3.68 -2.12 9.57
N SER A 69 4.17 -2.83 8.56
CA SER A 69 5.56 -3.26 8.42
C SER A 69 6.33 -2.41 7.41
N ALA A 70 6.25 -1.09 7.56
CA ALA A 70 6.96 -0.14 6.71
C ALA A 70 8.48 -0.26 6.88
N LEU A 71 9.22 -0.21 5.76
CA LEU A 71 10.67 -0.17 5.73
C LEU A 71 11.14 1.29 5.77
N SER A 72 11.96 1.63 6.76
CA SER A 72 12.67 2.91 6.78
C SER A 72 13.95 2.81 5.96
N ARG A 73 14.06 3.61 4.89
CA ARG A 73 15.38 3.94 4.33
C ARG A 73 16.05 4.89 5.31
N PHE A 74 17.09 4.41 5.99
CA PHE A 74 17.99 5.23 6.79
C PHE A 74 18.88 6.07 5.88
#